data_AF-A0A924A2P5-F1
#
_entry.id   AF-A0A924A2P5-F1
#
_cell.length_a   1.000
_cell.length_b   1.000
_cell.length_c   1.000
_cell.angle_alpha   90.00
_cell.angle_beta   90.00
_cell.angle_gamma   90.00
#
_symmetry.space_group_name_H-M   'P 1'
#
loop_
_entity.id
_entity.type
_entity.pdbx_description
1 polymer ?
#
loop_
_entity_poly.entity_id
_entity_poly.type
_entity_poly.pdbx_seq_one_letter_code
_entity_poly.pdbx_strand_id
1 'polypeptide(L)'
;MNNLMSLHLRSTLLALTGALLMAGCVTVPVPAGTGTLSVTTSPIDVPAVPTAEQEALKARVALQDRLYRVAAPLLVKNPDLCKGNARKLLGFTAKNKYSFTSEFVDAAERSFNLDERLRVMSVLAGSGATNAGVRHGDVLLSVEDKPIPQGPNAERLAAAILGPLVNGRDRVRLSLQRNGTNLNPTVPLTLACAFGIELGNADNVNAYSDGHRVMVTRGMMNVARSDAELAAVIAREMAHSALGHAGRMRMSATLGAIIDNLIRIHPDLTTMGGMAGVKPFAQDVDAAADTLSLYMLARAGYDVDAARNFWQRLATQYPATVVTSYTAIHPATAFRLGVMDQIVPQVKAKLANNQQLSP
;
A
#
# COMPACT_ATOMS: atom_id res chain seq x y z
N MET A 1 -23.63 -59.39 42.46
CA MET A 1 -23.56 -58.46 43.62
C MET A 1 -24.41 -57.25 43.21
N ASN A 2 -25.73 -57.26 43.49
CA ASN A 2 -26.39 -56.69 44.69
C ASN A 2 -26.02 -55.20 44.84
N ASN A 3 -26.89 -54.19 45.00
CA ASN A 3 -28.30 -54.01 45.37
C ASN A 3 -28.68 -52.57 44.87
N LEU A 4 -29.87 -52.26 44.34
CA LEU A 4 -31.18 -52.03 44.99
C LEU A 4 -31.34 -50.71 45.81
N MET A 5 -32.54 -50.11 45.63
CA MET A 5 -33.25 -49.04 46.38
C MET A 5 -33.09 -47.59 45.85
N SER A 6 -34.13 -46.74 45.76
CA SER A 6 -35.60 -46.88 45.87
C SER A 6 -36.26 -45.53 45.56
N LEU A 7 -37.38 -45.58 44.82
CA LEU A 7 -38.58 -44.74 44.79
C LEU A 7 -38.63 -43.38 45.53
N HIS A 8 -39.18 -42.35 44.86
CA HIS A 8 -40.62 -42.04 45.03
C HIS A 8 -41.20 -41.12 43.93
N LEU A 9 -42.44 -41.45 43.60
CA LEU A 9 -43.30 -40.95 42.52
C LEU A 9 -44.44 -40.10 43.13
N ARG A 10 -44.76 -38.94 42.55
CA ARG A 10 -46.10 -38.30 42.56
C ARG A 10 -46.19 -37.49 41.25
N SER A 11 -46.92 -37.88 40.21
CA SER A 11 -48.37 -38.08 40.05
C SER A 11 -49.18 -36.78 40.15
N THR A 12 -49.38 -36.11 39.01
CA THR A 12 -50.60 -35.36 38.73
C THR A 12 -50.98 -35.54 37.26
N LEU A 13 -52.02 -36.36 37.06
CA LEU A 13 -52.85 -36.45 35.86
C LEU A 13 -53.73 -35.20 35.75
N LEU A 14 -53.95 -34.72 34.52
CA LEU A 14 -55.24 -34.21 34.01
C LEU A 14 -55.16 -34.33 32.47
N ALA A 15 -55.59 -35.44 31.88
CA ALA A 15 -56.96 -35.72 31.44
C ALA A 15 -57.50 -34.81 30.32
N LEU A 16 -57.47 -35.39 29.11
CA LEU A 16 -58.57 -35.51 28.12
C LEU A 16 -59.10 -34.18 27.52
N THR A 17 -59.26 -34.04 26.20
CA THR A 17 -60.14 -34.85 25.34
C THR A 17 -59.82 -34.60 23.86
N GLY A 18 -59.81 -35.66 23.04
CA GLY A 18 -60.01 -35.54 21.60
C GLY A 18 -61.47 -35.19 21.28
N ALA A 19 -61.67 -34.33 20.28
CA ALA A 19 -62.98 -34.09 19.70
C ALA A 19 -62.90 -34.16 18.17
N LEU A 20 -63.78 -35.00 17.65
CA LEU A 20 -64.07 -35.32 16.27
C LEU A 20 -64.38 -34.09 15.39
N LEU A 21 -63.94 -34.19 14.15
CA LEU A 21 -64.41 -33.41 13.01
C LEU A 21 -65.94 -33.53 12.84
N MET A 22 -66.62 -32.38 12.76
CA MET A 22 -67.91 -32.24 12.10
C MET A 22 -67.85 -31.03 11.16
N ALA A 23 -68.06 -31.30 9.88
CA ALA A 23 -68.11 -30.32 8.81
C ALA A 23 -69.35 -29.42 8.96
N GLY A 24 -69.12 -28.14 9.23
CA GLY A 24 -70.11 -27.09 9.08
C GLY A 24 -69.74 -26.22 7.88
N CYS A 25 -70.49 -26.33 6.79
CA CYS A 25 -70.45 -25.33 5.72
C CYS A 25 -71.05 -24.02 6.26
N VAL A 26 -70.20 -23.07 6.60
CA VAL A 26 -70.60 -21.68 6.86
C VAL A 26 -70.11 -20.85 5.68
N THR A 27 -71.05 -20.41 4.84
CA THR A 27 -70.81 -19.42 3.80
C THR A 27 -70.61 -18.06 4.46
N VAL A 28 -69.35 -17.66 4.64
CA VAL A 28 -68.98 -16.30 5.06
C VAL A 28 -69.11 -15.36 3.86
N PRO A 29 -69.85 -14.25 3.95
CA PRO A 29 -69.96 -13.29 2.86
C PRO A 29 -68.60 -12.64 2.61
N VAL A 30 -68.15 -12.64 1.35
CA VAL A 30 -66.97 -11.87 0.91
C VAL A 30 -67.33 -10.38 1.00
N PRO A 31 -66.65 -9.57 1.83
CA PRO A 31 -66.76 -8.13 1.69
C PRO A 31 -66.07 -7.74 0.38
N ALA A 32 -66.78 -7.05 -0.51
CA ALA A 32 -66.18 -6.34 -1.63
C ALA A 32 -65.39 -5.14 -1.08
N GLY A 33 -64.24 -5.44 -0.46
CA GLY A 33 -63.25 -4.46 -0.09
C GLY A 33 -62.27 -4.33 -1.24
N THR A 34 -62.34 -3.23 -1.97
CA THR A 34 -61.26 -2.73 -2.83
C THR A 34 -60.09 -2.29 -1.94
N GLY A 35 -59.45 -3.25 -1.29
CA GLY A 35 -58.18 -3.07 -0.62
C GLY A 35 -57.10 -3.50 -1.60
N THR A 36 -56.53 -2.55 -2.34
CA THR A 36 -55.22 -2.78 -2.95
C THR A 36 -54.25 -3.08 -1.83
N LEU A 37 -53.92 -4.36 -1.64
CA LEU A 37 -52.73 -4.76 -0.91
C LEU A 37 -51.56 -4.19 -1.69
N SER A 38 -51.14 -2.97 -1.35
CA SER A 38 -49.82 -2.47 -1.72
C SER A 38 -48.82 -3.37 -1.02
N VAL A 39 -48.40 -4.43 -1.71
CA VAL A 39 -47.16 -5.11 -1.40
C VAL A 39 -46.09 -4.06 -1.67
N THR A 40 -45.68 -3.34 -0.62
CA THR A 40 -44.42 -2.62 -0.62
C THR A 40 -43.34 -3.68 -0.70
N THR A 41 -43.02 -4.11 -1.93
CA THR A 41 -41.71 -4.70 -2.20
C THR A 41 -40.72 -3.56 -1.98
N SER A 42 -40.26 -3.40 -0.74
CA SER A 42 -38.98 -2.73 -0.52
C SER A 42 -38.00 -3.44 -1.44
N PRO A 43 -37.37 -2.74 -2.41
CA PRO A 43 -36.39 -3.39 -3.25
C PRO A 43 -35.37 -4.03 -2.31
N ILE A 44 -35.17 -5.34 -2.46
CA ILE A 44 -34.07 -6.03 -1.81
C ILE A 44 -32.84 -5.26 -2.29
N ASP A 45 -32.16 -4.59 -1.35
CA ASP A 45 -30.92 -3.87 -1.58
C ASP A 45 -29.84 -4.92 -1.84
N VAL A 46 -29.89 -5.53 -3.02
CA VAL A 46 -28.84 -6.40 -3.52
C VAL A 46 -27.65 -5.47 -3.69
N PRO A 47 -26.54 -5.67 -2.96
CA PRO A 47 -25.36 -4.84 -3.13
C PRO A 47 -25.01 -4.81 -4.62
N ALA A 48 -25.03 -3.62 -5.21
CA ALA A 48 -24.76 -3.47 -6.63
C ALA A 48 -23.42 -4.13 -6.96
N VAL A 49 -23.40 -4.97 -8.00
CA VAL A 49 -22.16 -5.60 -8.48
C VAL A 49 -21.15 -4.49 -8.77
N PRO A 50 -19.92 -4.56 -8.22
CA PRO A 50 -18.91 -3.54 -8.47
C PRO A 50 -18.67 -3.35 -9.97
N THR A 51 -18.58 -2.11 -10.42
CA THR A 51 -18.27 -1.82 -11.83
C THR A 51 -16.83 -2.21 -12.15
N ALA A 52 -16.50 -2.37 -13.43
CA ALA A 52 -15.14 -2.67 -13.87
C ALA A 52 -14.13 -1.62 -13.37
N GLU A 53 -14.55 -0.35 -13.31
CA GLU A 53 -13.74 0.75 -12.78
C GLU A 53 -13.48 0.60 -11.27
N GLN A 54 -14.47 0.15 -10.50
CA GLN A 54 -14.30 -0.09 -9.06
C GLN A 54 -13.29 -1.22 -8.81
N GLU A 55 -13.40 -2.32 -9.53
CA GLU A 55 -12.48 -3.45 -9.37
C GLU A 55 -11.06 -3.09 -9.84
N ALA A 56 -10.92 -2.37 -10.96
CA ALA A 56 -9.63 -1.88 -11.42
C ALA A 56 -8.97 -0.94 -10.40
N LEU A 57 -9.74 0.00 -9.82
CA LEU A 57 -9.24 0.91 -8.80
C LEU A 57 -8.86 0.17 -7.51
N LYS A 58 -9.69 -0.76 -7.04
CA LYS A 58 -9.40 -1.59 -5.87
C LYS A 58 -8.11 -2.38 -6.03
N ALA A 59 -7.93 -3.04 -7.18
CA ALA A 59 -6.71 -3.78 -7.48
C ALA A 59 -5.48 -2.86 -7.47
N ARG A 60 -5.59 -1.65 -8.02
CA ARG A 60 -4.50 -0.67 -8.04
C ARG A 60 -4.14 -0.18 -6.63
N VAL A 61 -5.14 0.20 -5.82
CA VAL A 61 -4.93 0.63 -4.44
C VAL A 61 -4.30 -0.49 -3.61
N ALA A 62 -4.75 -1.73 -3.76
CA ALA A 62 -4.18 -2.88 -3.05
C ALA A 62 -2.69 -3.11 -3.39
N LEU A 63 -2.30 -2.94 -4.66
CA LEU A 63 -0.89 -3.02 -5.08
C LEU A 63 -0.06 -1.87 -4.49
N GLN A 64 -0.59 -0.65 -4.50
CA GLN A 64 0.07 0.52 -3.90
C GLN A 64 0.22 0.37 -2.38
N ASP A 65 -0.78 -0.17 -1.69
CA ASP A 65 -0.73 -0.44 -0.25
C ASP A 65 0.31 -1.53 0.08
N ARG A 66 0.39 -2.59 -0.74
CA ARG A 66 1.47 -3.58 -0.61
C ARG A 66 2.84 -2.90 -0.76
N LEU A 67 3.03 -2.05 -1.76
CA LEU A 67 4.27 -1.30 -1.95
C LEU A 67 4.63 -0.46 -0.72
N TYR A 68 3.68 0.33 -0.20
CA TYR A 68 3.91 1.15 0.99
C TYR A 68 4.22 0.32 2.22
N ARG A 69 3.51 -0.79 2.44
CA ARG A 69 3.74 -1.70 3.56
C ARG A 69 5.14 -2.30 3.52
N VAL A 70 5.60 -2.73 2.34
CA VAL A 70 6.94 -3.30 2.16
C VAL A 70 8.04 -2.23 2.29
N ALA A 71 7.81 -1.04 1.74
CA ALA A 71 8.74 0.07 1.83
C ALA A 71 8.86 0.65 3.25
N ALA A 72 7.83 0.54 4.09
CA ALA A 72 7.79 1.20 5.39
C ALA A 72 9.03 1.00 6.28
N PRO A 73 9.44 -0.25 6.59
CA PRO A 73 10.65 -0.47 7.38
C PRO A 73 11.93 -0.02 6.65
N LEU A 74 11.98 -0.07 5.32
CA LEU A 74 13.12 0.45 4.55
C LEU A 74 13.25 1.97 4.74
N LEU A 75 12.15 2.71 4.67
CA LEU A 75 12.15 4.16 4.81
C LEU A 75 12.49 4.61 6.24
N VAL A 76 11.89 3.98 7.25
CA VAL A 76 12.01 4.40 8.66
C VAL A 76 13.33 3.94 9.28
N LYS A 77 13.86 2.77 8.92
CA LYS A 77 15.05 2.21 9.58
C LYS A 77 16.37 2.56 8.90
N ASN A 78 16.38 3.33 7.82
CA ASN A 78 17.59 3.69 7.06
C ASN A 78 17.86 5.20 6.86
N PRO A 79 17.38 6.15 7.70
CA PRO A 79 17.48 7.57 7.39
C PRO A 79 18.92 8.06 7.19
N ASP A 80 19.88 7.58 7.97
CA ASP A 80 21.31 7.90 7.85
C ASP A 80 21.98 7.31 6.59
N LEU A 81 21.42 6.24 6.02
CA LEU A 81 21.88 5.68 4.74
C LEU A 81 21.31 6.41 3.52
N CYS A 82 20.23 7.18 3.69
CA CYS A 82 19.56 7.94 2.64
C CYS A 82 20.13 9.36 2.53
N LYS A 83 21.47 9.47 2.37
CA LYS A 83 22.20 10.75 2.32
C LYS A 83 21.51 11.77 1.40
N GLY A 84 21.27 12.97 1.92
CA GLY A 84 20.60 14.07 1.20
C GLY A 84 19.09 13.89 0.96
N ASN A 85 18.53 12.71 1.28
CA ASN A 85 17.13 12.37 1.05
C ASN A 85 16.36 12.03 2.32
N ALA A 86 16.99 12.08 3.50
CA ALA A 86 16.28 11.91 4.77
C ALA A 86 15.65 13.21 5.24
N ARG A 87 14.37 13.16 5.63
CA ARG A 87 13.67 14.30 6.24
C ARG A 87 12.65 13.83 7.26
N LYS A 88 12.19 14.76 8.08
CA LYS A 88 11.09 14.53 9.01
C LYS A 88 9.77 14.41 8.25
N LEU A 89 9.04 13.33 8.48
CA LEU A 89 7.75 13.03 7.86
C LEU A 89 6.67 12.87 8.93
N LEU A 90 5.42 13.15 8.57
CA LEU A 90 4.27 12.79 9.41
C LEU A 90 4.11 11.27 9.53
N GLY A 91 4.35 10.54 8.44
CA GLY A 91 4.24 9.08 8.40
C GLY A 91 2.87 8.56 7.98
N PHE A 92 2.11 9.30 7.17
CA PHE A 92 0.91 8.80 6.51
C PHE A 92 0.68 9.49 5.17
N THR A 93 -0.14 8.89 4.30
CA THR A 93 -0.67 9.47 3.07
C THR A 93 -2.15 9.79 3.27
N ALA A 94 -2.65 10.85 2.63
CA ALA A 94 -4.07 11.18 2.64
C ALA A 94 -4.53 11.58 1.24
N LYS A 95 -5.72 11.11 0.85
CA LYS A 95 -6.31 11.26 -0.49
C LYS A 95 -7.78 11.66 -0.36
N ASN A 96 -8.34 12.24 -1.41
CA ASN A 96 -9.78 12.48 -1.56
C ASN A 96 -10.26 11.91 -2.89
N LYS A 97 -11.54 12.08 -3.26
CA LYS A 97 -12.05 11.49 -4.51
C LYS A 97 -11.40 12.04 -5.78
N TYR A 98 -10.84 13.24 -5.73
CA TYR A 98 -10.12 13.89 -6.84
C TYR A 98 -8.64 13.52 -6.92
N SER A 99 -8.16 12.70 -5.99
CA SER A 99 -6.81 12.12 -6.05
C SER A 99 -6.63 11.13 -7.20
N PHE A 100 -7.73 10.70 -7.81
CA PHE A 100 -7.78 9.81 -8.96
C PHE A 100 -8.26 10.59 -10.18
N THR A 101 -8.01 10.06 -11.40
CA THR A 101 -8.54 10.70 -12.62
C THR A 101 -10.07 10.75 -12.58
N SER A 102 -10.64 11.63 -13.39
CA SER A 102 -12.08 11.88 -13.43
C SER A 102 -12.93 10.61 -13.62
N GLU A 103 -12.40 9.61 -14.32
CA GLU A 103 -13.06 8.30 -14.52
C GLU A 103 -13.21 7.46 -13.25
N PHE A 104 -12.39 7.70 -12.23
CA PHE A 104 -12.41 6.96 -10.97
C PHE A 104 -12.96 7.75 -9.80
N VAL A 105 -13.43 8.98 -9.99
CA VAL A 105 -14.00 9.79 -8.89
C VAL A 105 -15.16 9.04 -8.21
N ASP A 106 -16.10 8.52 -9.00
CA ASP A 106 -17.23 7.73 -8.48
C ASP A 106 -16.78 6.42 -7.84
N ALA A 107 -15.80 5.74 -8.46
CA ALA A 107 -15.25 4.51 -7.95
C ALA A 107 -14.51 4.72 -6.61
N ALA A 108 -13.81 5.84 -6.46
CA ALA A 108 -13.10 6.24 -5.25
C ALA A 108 -14.08 6.55 -4.11
N GLU A 109 -15.16 7.28 -4.43
CA GLU A 109 -16.23 7.59 -3.49
C GLU A 109 -16.91 6.30 -2.98
N ARG A 110 -17.32 5.41 -3.90
CA ARG A 110 -18.04 4.18 -3.55
C ARG A 110 -17.18 3.11 -2.91
N SER A 111 -15.92 2.94 -3.35
CA SER A 111 -15.06 1.83 -2.90
C SER A 111 -14.27 2.18 -1.64
N PHE A 112 -13.98 3.46 -1.41
CA PHE A 112 -13.08 3.90 -0.32
C PHE A 112 -13.70 4.98 0.58
N ASN A 113 -14.97 5.33 0.37
CA ASN A 113 -15.67 6.37 1.11
C ASN A 113 -14.91 7.72 1.07
N LEU A 114 -14.35 8.03 -0.09
CA LEU A 114 -13.63 9.27 -0.32
C LEU A 114 -14.61 10.35 -0.76
N ASP A 115 -14.69 11.42 0.02
CA ASP A 115 -15.45 12.62 -0.32
C ASP A 115 -14.47 13.73 -0.74
N GLU A 116 -14.86 15.00 -0.61
CA GLU A 116 -13.98 16.13 -0.94
C GLU A 116 -12.86 16.36 0.08
N ARG A 117 -12.93 15.74 1.27
CA ARG A 117 -11.97 15.87 2.36
C ARG A 117 -10.84 14.87 2.22
N LEU A 118 -9.66 15.23 2.72
CA LEU A 118 -8.53 14.33 2.76
C LEU A 118 -8.75 13.25 3.83
N ARG A 119 -8.70 11.98 3.41
CA ARG A 119 -8.79 10.80 4.24
C ARG A 119 -7.48 10.04 4.21
N VAL A 120 -7.02 9.59 5.37
CA VAL A 120 -5.79 8.79 5.49
C VAL A 120 -5.94 7.48 4.74
N MET A 121 -5.04 7.23 3.78
CA MET A 121 -5.02 6.01 2.96
C MET A 121 -3.99 5.00 3.45
N SER A 122 -2.80 5.44 3.86
CA SER A 122 -1.78 4.53 4.36
C SER A 122 -1.05 5.18 5.53
N VAL A 123 -0.69 4.38 6.54
CA VAL A 123 0.12 4.83 7.68
C VAL A 123 1.43 4.05 7.67
N LEU A 124 2.54 4.76 7.71
CA LEU A 124 3.88 4.21 7.66
C LEU A 124 4.17 3.49 8.98
N ALA A 125 4.36 2.17 8.91
CA ALA A 125 4.67 1.36 10.10
C ALA A 125 5.95 1.87 10.81
N GLY A 126 5.90 1.97 12.14
CA GLY A 126 7.00 2.49 12.95
C GLY A 126 7.16 4.02 12.92
N SER A 127 6.28 4.75 12.22
CA SER A 127 6.27 6.21 12.26
C SER A 127 5.55 6.78 13.48
N GLY A 128 5.80 8.05 13.75
CA GLY A 128 5.09 8.81 14.77
C GLY A 128 3.58 8.93 14.52
N ALA A 129 3.10 8.89 13.26
CA ALA A 129 1.68 8.77 12.99
C ALA A 129 1.10 7.46 13.54
N THR A 130 1.80 6.33 13.35
CA THR A 130 1.42 5.06 13.98
C THR A 130 1.41 5.19 15.50
N ASN A 131 2.45 5.77 16.09
CA ASN A 131 2.59 5.92 17.54
C ASN A 131 1.52 6.85 18.15
N ALA A 132 1.07 7.85 17.39
CA ALA A 132 0.03 8.79 17.79
C ALA A 132 -1.40 8.28 17.49
N GLY A 133 -1.54 7.06 16.97
CA GLY A 133 -2.82 6.40 16.75
C GLY A 133 -3.59 6.86 15.51
N VAL A 134 -2.92 7.48 14.53
CA VAL A 134 -3.48 7.76 13.20
C VAL A 134 -3.75 6.44 12.49
N ARG A 135 -4.90 6.30 11.83
CA ARG A 135 -5.31 5.07 11.14
C ARG A 135 -5.85 5.36 9.74
N HIS A 136 -5.79 4.35 8.88
CA HIS A 136 -6.53 4.34 7.62
C HIS A 136 -7.99 4.74 7.89
N GLY A 137 -8.52 5.64 7.07
CA GLY A 137 -9.90 6.09 7.15
C GLY A 137 -10.11 7.36 7.99
N ASP A 138 -9.11 7.84 8.75
CA ASP A 138 -9.23 9.11 9.47
C ASP A 138 -9.40 10.27 8.48
N VAL A 139 -10.38 11.15 8.72
CA VAL A 139 -10.53 12.40 7.95
C VAL A 139 -9.66 13.47 8.58
N LEU A 140 -8.80 14.11 7.79
CA LEU A 140 -7.94 15.20 8.23
C LEU A 140 -8.73 16.52 8.22
N LEU A 141 -8.94 17.13 9.40
CA LEU A 141 -9.72 18.36 9.56
C LEU A 141 -8.83 19.61 9.61
N SER A 142 -7.76 19.58 10.41
CA SER A 142 -6.84 20.71 10.58
C SER A 142 -5.46 20.26 11.03
N VAL A 143 -4.49 21.16 10.87
CA VAL A 143 -3.10 20.99 11.33
C VAL A 143 -2.63 22.26 12.00
N GLU A 144 -2.21 22.18 13.26
CA GLU A 144 -1.85 23.35 14.08
C GLU A 144 -2.94 24.45 13.99
N ASP A 145 -4.19 24.04 14.17
CA ASP A 145 -5.41 24.88 14.07
C ASP A 145 -5.72 25.46 12.69
N LYS A 146 -4.87 25.22 11.68
CA LYS A 146 -5.14 25.62 10.30
C LYS A 146 -6.04 24.59 9.62
N PRO A 147 -7.25 24.93 9.18
CA PRO A 147 -8.13 24.01 8.49
C PRO A 147 -7.47 23.45 7.22
N ILE A 148 -7.70 22.17 6.95
CA ILE A 148 -7.25 21.55 5.72
C ILE A 148 -8.27 21.80 4.60
N PRO A 149 -7.84 22.37 3.46
CA PRO A 149 -8.74 22.61 2.32
C PRO A 149 -9.34 21.32 1.76
N GLN A 150 -10.51 21.46 1.15
CA GLN A 150 -11.26 20.37 0.52
C GLN A 150 -11.35 20.59 -1.01
N GLY A 151 -11.83 19.59 -1.73
CA GLY A 151 -12.09 19.66 -3.17
C GLY A 151 -10.89 19.27 -4.05
N PRO A 152 -10.93 19.58 -5.36
CA PRO A 152 -9.96 19.04 -6.34
C PRO A 152 -8.49 19.37 -6.08
N ASN A 153 -8.22 20.44 -5.34
CA ASN A 153 -6.86 20.90 -5.04
C ASN A 153 -6.41 20.61 -3.60
N ALA A 154 -7.19 19.83 -2.83
CA ALA A 154 -6.97 19.62 -1.40
C ALA A 154 -5.55 19.12 -1.08
N GLU A 155 -5.05 18.12 -1.81
CA GLU A 155 -3.71 17.57 -1.57
C GLU A 155 -2.60 18.61 -1.74
N ARG A 156 -2.63 19.37 -2.84
CA ARG A 156 -1.63 20.41 -3.14
C ARG A 156 -1.67 21.52 -2.08
N LEU A 157 -2.87 21.95 -1.70
CA LEU A 157 -3.03 23.01 -0.70
C LEU A 157 -2.63 22.51 0.70
N ALA A 158 -2.96 21.28 1.06
CA ALA A 158 -2.53 20.66 2.31
C ALA A 158 -1.00 20.51 2.37
N ALA A 159 -0.35 20.11 1.26
CA ALA A 159 1.11 20.04 1.18
C ALA A 159 1.77 21.40 1.42
N ALA A 160 1.19 22.50 0.91
CA ALA A 160 1.69 23.85 1.16
C ALA A 160 1.56 24.28 2.64
N ILE A 161 0.54 23.78 3.36
CA ILE A 161 0.37 24.00 4.80
C ILE A 161 1.37 23.15 5.61
N LEU A 162 1.53 21.88 5.24
CA LEU A 162 2.33 20.89 5.97
C LEU A 162 3.83 21.05 5.77
N GLY A 163 4.27 21.43 4.58
CA GLY A 163 5.70 21.51 4.21
C GLY A 163 6.54 22.33 5.18
N PRO A 164 6.18 23.59 5.49
CA PRO A 164 6.91 24.41 6.46
C PRO A 164 6.93 23.81 7.88
N LEU A 165 5.86 23.12 8.29
CA LEU A 165 5.74 22.54 9.64
C LEU A 165 6.67 21.36 9.83
N VAL A 166 6.79 20.48 8.82
CA VAL A 166 7.61 19.27 8.94
C VAL A 166 9.11 19.57 8.91
N ASN A 167 9.52 20.71 8.35
CA ASN A 167 10.92 21.14 8.31
C ASN A 167 11.41 21.79 9.63
N GLY A 168 10.50 22.43 10.39
CA GLY A 168 10.88 23.25 11.55
C GLY A 168 10.47 22.72 12.92
N ARG A 169 9.85 21.53 12.99
CA ARG A 169 9.28 20.99 14.24
C ARG A 169 9.75 19.57 14.52
N ASP A 170 9.49 19.09 15.74
CA ASP A 170 9.63 17.68 16.12
C ASP A 170 8.28 16.97 16.24
N ARG A 171 7.19 17.74 16.33
CA ARG A 171 5.83 17.24 16.48
C ARG A 171 4.85 18.21 15.86
N VAL A 172 3.71 17.68 15.41
CA VAL A 172 2.62 18.42 14.79
C VAL A 172 1.30 17.95 15.37
N ARG A 173 0.47 18.89 15.82
CA ARG A 173 -0.88 18.60 16.29
C ARG A 173 -1.84 18.54 15.11
N LEU A 174 -2.56 17.44 14.99
CA LEU A 174 -3.60 17.24 14.00
C LEU A 174 -4.98 17.31 14.67
N SER A 175 -5.99 17.72 13.92
CA SER A 175 -7.37 17.39 14.23
C SER A 175 -7.89 16.43 13.18
N LEU A 176 -8.37 15.28 13.62
CA LEU A 176 -8.87 14.18 12.80
C LEU A 176 -10.31 13.86 13.17
N GLN A 177 -11.04 13.23 12.26
CA GLN A 177 -12.35 12.63 12.55
C GLN A 177 -12.35 11.15 12.19
N ARG A 178 -12.77 10.32 13.15
CA ARG A 178 -12.94 8.87 12.99
C ARG A 178 -14.35 8.49 13.44
N ASN A 179 -15.15 7.95 12.53
CA ASN A 179 -16.53 7.52 12.81
C ASN A 179 -17.36 8.62 13.52
N GLY A 180 -17.24 9.87 13.05
CA GLY A 180 -17.92 11.04 13.63
C GLY A 180 -17.28 11.60 14.91
N THR A 181 -16.30 10.91 15.51
CA THR A 181 -15.60 11.38 16.71
C THR A 181 -14.35 12.19 16.34
N ASN A 182 -14.18 13.36 16.96
CA ASN A 182 -12.99 14.19 16.77
C ASN A 182 -11.84 13.68 17.65
N LEU A 183 -10.65 13.57 17.05
CA LEU A 183 -9.40 13.16 17.68
C LEU A 183 -8.37 14.28 17.47
N ASN A 184 -7.58 14.61 18.50
CA ASN A 184 -6.57 15.66 18.39
C ASN A 184 -5.16 15.15 18.73
N PRO A 185 -4.61 14.17 17.98
CA PRO A 185 -3.31 13.61 18.30
C PRO A 185 -2.19 14.63 18.07
N THR A 186 -1.20 14.60 18.95
CA THR A 186 0.10 15.25 18.72
C THR A 186 1.04 14.21 18.10
N VAL A 187 1.31 14.36 16.81
CA VAL A 187 2.09 13.41 16.01
C VAL A 187 3.58 13.77 16.07
N PRO A 188 4.45 12.92 16.65
CA PRO A 188 5.89 13.09 16.51
C PRO A 188 6.31 12.91 15.06
N LEU A 189 7.20 13.76 14.57
CA LEU A 189 7.73 13.63 13.22
C LEU A 189 8.81 12.55 13.18
N THR A 190 8.76 11.74 12.13
CA THR A 190 9.66 10.60 11.93
C THR A 190 10.76 10.97 10.97
N LEU A 191 12.03 10.92 11.40
CA LEU A 191 13.14 11.01 10.48
C LEU A 191 13.19 9.72 9.65
N ALA A 192 12.99 9.83 8.34
CA ALA A 192 12.94 8.69 7.43
C ALA A 192 13.53 9.07 6.06
N CYS A 193 13.89 8.07 5.27
CA CYS A 193 14.15 8.26 3.85
C CYS A 193 12.90 8.81 3.17
N ALA A 194 13.03 9.93 2.47
CA ALA A 194 11.89 10.71 2.00
C ALA A 194 11.51 10.45 0.54
N PHE A 195 11.72 9.21 0.10
CA PHE A 195 11.37 8.80 -1.25
C PHE A 195 9.86 8.61 -1.41
N GLY A 196 9.28 9.14 -2.48
CA GLY A 196 7.93 8.75 -2.91
C GLY A 196 7.95 7.31 -3.44
N ILE A 197 7.04 6.46 -2.98
CA ILE A 197 6.95 5.06 -3.41
C ILE A 197 5.70 4.90 -4.26
N GLU A 198 5.90 4.63 -5.54
CA GLU A 198 4.83 4.75 -6.54
C GLU A 198 4.64 3.44 -7.33
N LEU A 199 3.39 3.07 -7.57
CA LEU A 199 3.03 2.00 -8.49
C LEU A 199 3.03 2.52 -9.94
N GLY A 200 3.87 1.94 -10.78
CA GLY A 200 3.84 2.15 -12.23
C GLY A 200 2.80 1.27 -12.90
N ASN A 201 1.91 1.88 -13.71
CA ASN A 201 0.85 1.20 -14.44
C ASN A 201 1.33 0.60 -15.77
N ALA A 202 2.31 -0.31 -15.70
CA ALA A 202 2.81 -1.01 -16.87
C ALA A 202 3.12 -2.48 -16.56
N ASP A 203 3.05 -3.30 -17.60
CA ASP A 203 3.24 -4.75 -17.51
C ASP A 203 4.69 -5.18 -17.73
N ASN A 204 5.55 -4.27 -18.18
CA ASN A 204 6.98 -4.55 -18.24
C ASN A 204 7.52 -4.80 -16.84
N VAL A 205 8.47 -5.72 -16.70
CA VAL A 205 9.07 -6.08 -15.42
C VAL A 205 10.20 -5.12 -15.11
N ASN A 206 9.92 -4.04 -14.39
CA ASN A 206 10.90 -2.99 -14.14
C ASN A 206 10.63 -2.19 -12.85
N ALA A 207 11.65 -1.44 -12.44
CA ALA A 207 11.58 -0.46 -11.37
C ALA A 207 12.53 0.69 -11.71
N TYR A 208 12.19 1.90 -11.31
CA TYR A 208 12.95 3.10 -11.62
C TYR A 208 13.09 3.98 -10.40
N SER A 209 14.14 4.78 -10.40
CA SER A 209 14.32 5.85 -9.43
C SER A 209 14.86 7.12 -10.07
N ASP A 210 14.31 8.28 -9.68
CA ASP A 210 14.71 9.60 -10.21
C ASP A 210 15.54 10.43 -9.22
N GLY A 211 15.83 9.86 -8.04
CA GLY A 211 16.51 10.52 -6.93
C GLY A 211 15.57 10.91 -5.79
N HIS A 212 14.27 11.05 -6.04
CA HIS A 212 13.27 11.42 -5.04
C HIS A 212 12.07 10.48 -5.00
N ARG A 213 11.87 9.66 -6.04
CA ARG A 213 10.84 8.65 -6.14
C ARG A 213 11.45 7.31 -6.50
N VAL A 214 10.84 6.25 -5.99
CA VAL A 214 11.03 4.86 -6.41
C VAL A 214 9.70 4.40 -6.98
N MET A 215 9.71 4.00 -8.24
CA MET A 215 8.54 3.48 -8.94
C MET A 215 8.74 2.00 -9.23
N VAL A 216 7.74 1.17 -8.95
CA VAL A 216 7.75 -0.27 -9.24
C VAL A 216 6.58 -0.58 -10.17
N THR A 217 6.83 -1.22 -11.31
CA THR A 217 5.75 -1.51 -12.27
C THR A 217 4.85 -2.65 -11.78
N ARG A 218 3.61 -2.74 -12.28
CA ARG A 218 2.74 -3.91 -12.04
C ARG A 218 3.42 -5.21 -12.47
N GLY A 219 4.14 -5.20 -13.59
CA GLY A 219 4.92 -6.34 -14.05
C GLY A 219 5.92 -6.82 -12.99
N MET A 220 6.67 -5.90 -12.38
CA MET A 220 7.61 -6.23 -11.30
C MET A 220 6.90 -6.73 -10.03
N MET A 221 5.75 -6.13 -9.68
CA MET A 221 4.92 -6.57 -8.55
C MET A 221 4.48 -8.03 -8.68
N ASN A 222 4.22 -8.49 -9.90
CA ASN A 222 3.82 -9.87 -10.21
C ASN A 222 4.99 -10.87 -10.16
N VAL A 223 6.21 -10.41 -10.44
CA VAL A 223 7.42 -11.26 -10.41
C VAL A 223 8.02 -11.40 -9.01
N ALA A 224 7.84 -10.39 -8.15
CA ALA A 224 8.21 -10.45 -6.73
C ALA A 224 7.20 -11.28 -5.93
N ARG A 225 7.54 -12.55 -5.70
CA ARG A 225 6.69 -13.59 -5.08
C ARG A 225 6.55 -13.44 -3.57
N SER A 226 7.43 -12.67 -2.93
CA SER A 226 7.36 -12.37 -1.51
C SER A 226 7.63 -10.90 -1.24
N ASP A 227 7.25 -10.45 -0.04
CA ASP A 227 7.54 -9.09 0.41
C ASP A 227 9.06 -8.86 0.60
N ALA A 228 9.85 -9.89 0.88
CA ALA A 228 11.32 -9.79 0.95
C ALA A 228 11.95 -9.57 -0.44
N GLU A 229 11.43 -10.24 -1.47
CA GLU A 229 11.87 -10.02 -2.85
C GLU A 229 11.47 -8.62 -3.34
N LEU A 230 10.25 -8.17 -3.03
CA LEU A 230 9.81 -6.82 -3.35
C LEU A 230 10.63 -5.77 -2.60
N ALA A 231 10.98 -6.03 -1.34
CA ALA A 231 11.87 -5.18 -0.57
C ALA A 231 13.25 -5.07 -1.22
N ALA A 232 13.79 -6.15 -1.81
CA ALA A 232 15.07 -6.11 -2.50
C ALA A 232 15.06 -5.17 -3.72
N VAL A 233 13.95 -5.16 -4.48
CA VAL A 233 13.75 -4.19 -5.57
C VAL A 233 13.72 -2.77 -5.03
N ILE A 234 12.89 -2.49 -4.03
CA ILE A 234 12.72 -1.14 -3.46
C ILE A 234 14.04 -0.65 -2.85
N ALA A 235 14.73 -1.48 -2.07
CA ALA A 235 15.99 -1.13 -1.40
C ALA A 235 17.09 -0.78 -2.40
N ARG A 236 17.16 -1.47 -3.54
CA ARG A 236 18.15 -1.20 -4.59
C ARG A 236 17.89 0.13 -5.29
N GLU A 237 16.63 0.43 -5.61
CA GLU A 237 16.26 1.74 -6.19
C GLU A 237 16.45 2.90 -5.20
N MET A 238 16.17 2.66 -3.91
CA MET A 238 16.53 3.60 -2.84
C MET A 238 18.05 3.81 -2.76
N ALA A 239 18.84 2.74 -2.89
CA ALA A 239 20.30 2.82 -2.87
C ALA A 239 20.86 3.58 -4.09
N HIS A 240 20.33 3.35 -5.30
CA HIS A 240 20.67 4.16 -6.48
C HIS A 240 20.43 5.65 -6.25
N SER A 241 19.29 6.01 -5.65
CA SER A 241 18.97 7.39 -5.30
C SER A 241 19.87 7.96 -4.22
N ALA A 242 20.09 7.22 -3.14
CA ALA A 242 20.93 7.64 -2.01
C ALA A 242 22.41 7.83 -2.40
N LEU A 243 22.90 7.05 -3.38
CA LEU A 243 24.24 7.18 -3.95
C LEU A 243 24.32 8.24 -5.06
N GLY A 244 23.21 8.91 -5.41
CA GLY A 244 23.16 9.94 -6.45
C GLY A 244 23.36 9.39 -7.87
N HIS A 245 23.16 8.10 -8.10
CA HIS A 245 23.37 7.48 -9.42
C HIS A 245 22.36 8.00 -10.46
N ALA A 246 21.11 8.26 -10.06
CA ALA A 246 20.08 8.85 -10.93
C ALA A 246 20.51 10.22 -11.51
N GLY A 247 21.16 11.06 -10.69
CA GLY A 247 21.67 12.37 -11.13
C GLY A 247 22.97 12.27 -11.95
N ARG A 248 23.88 11.34 -11.59
CA ARG A 248 25.19 11.16 -12.25
C ARG A 248 25.08 10.74 -13.71
N MET A 249 24.03 10.04 -14.09
CA MET A 249 23.84 9.60 -15.49
C MET A 249 23.17 10.66 -16.39
N ARG A 250 22.84 11.86 -15.88
CA ARG A 250 21.96 12.84 -16.56
C ARG A 250 20.61 12.25 -17.02
N MET A 251 20.24 11.08 -16.50
CA MET A 251 19.01 10.35 -16.82
C MET A 251 17.84 10.79 -15.95
N SER A 252 18.07 11.54 -14.87
CA SER A 252 17.01 11.94 -13.92
C SER A 252 15.82 12.62 -14.62
N ALA A 253 16.03 13.45 -15.65
CA ALA A 253 14.93 14.04 -16.41
C ALA A 253 14.15 13.00 -17.23
N THR A 254 14.85 12.09 -17.91
CA THR A 254 14.22 11.00 -18.67
C THR A 254 13.49 10.01 -17.78
N LEU A 255 14.10 9.57 -16.68
CA LEU A 255 13.50 8.69 -15.69
C LEU A 255 12.34 9.36 -14.96
N GLY A 256 12.45 10.66 -14.66
CA GLY A 256 11.36 11.47 -14.12
C GLY A 256 10.16 11.49 -15.05
N ALA A 257 10.38 11.73 -16.36
CA ALA A 257 9.31 11.68 -17.37
C ALA A 257 8.69 10.27 -17.51
N ILE A 258 9.50 9.21 -17.41
CA ILE A 258 8.99 7.83 -17.39
C ILE A 258 8.11 7.60 -16.17
N ILE A 259 8.57 7.97 -14.97
CA ILE A 259 7.78 7.83 -13.75
C ILE A 259 6.48 8.63 -13.88
N ASP A 260 6.54 9.90 -14.32
CA ASP A 260 5.36 10.76 -14.51
C ASP A 260 4.35 10.20 -15.52
N ASN A 261 4.82 9.50 -16.54
CA ASN A 261 3.95 8.82 -17.50
C ASN A 261 3.34 7.56 -16.88
N LEU A 262 4.15 6.70 -16.26
CA LEU A 262 3.73 5.39 -15.80
C LEU A 262 2.85 5.44 -14.55
N ILE A 263 2.93 6.47 -13.71
CA ILE A 263 2.00 6.64 -12.58
C ILE A 263 0.59 7.05 -13.03
N ARG A 264 0.39 7.42 -14.30
CA ARG A 264 -0.93 7.75 -14.85
C ARG A 264 -1.81 6.52 -14.92
N ILE A 265 -3.10 6.75 -15.12
CA ILE A 265 -4.07 5.67 -15.29
C ILE A 265 -4.04 5.15 -16.71
N HIS A 266 -3.95 6.04 -17.70
CA HIS A 266 -3.69 5.67 -19.09
C HIS A 266 -2.31 6.18 -19.50
N PRO A 267 -1.23 5.47 -19.16
CA PRO A 267 0.11 5.86 -19.60
C PRO A 267 0.23 5.75 -21.13
N ASP A 268 0.95 6.68 -21.74
CA ASP A 268 1.31 6.57 -23.16
C ASP A 268 2.50 5.62 -23.30
N LEU A 269 2.21 4.37 -23.66
CA LEU A 269 3.23 3.33 -23.79
C LEU A 269 4.06 3.44 -25.06
N THR A 270 3.68 4.29 -26.03
CA THR A 270 4.49 4.53 -27.24
C THR A 270 5.84 5.18 -26.89
N THR A 271 5.87 5.94 -25.79
CA THR A 271 7.07 6.59 -25.25
C THR A 271 8.06 5.60 -24.62
N MET A 272 7.65 4.36 -24.32
CA MET A 272 8.54 3.35 -23.74
C MET A 272 9.62 2.88 -24.72
N GLY A 273 9.43 3.08 -26.03
CA GLY A 273 10.50 2.91 -27.03
C GLY A 273 11.71 3.83 -26.78
N GLY A 274 11.52 4.94 -26.04
CA GLY A 274 12.59 5.83 -25.59
C GLY A 274 13.57 5.20 -24.61
N MET A 275 13.24 4.04 -24.02
CA MET A 275 14.19 3.24 -23.22
C MET A 275 15.39 2.74 -24.03
N ALA A 276 15.27 2.65 -25.37
CA ALA A 276 16.39 2.30 -26.24
C ALA A 276 17.56 3.29 -26.16
N GLY A 277 17.33 4.52 -25.67
CA GLY A 277 18.36 5.54 -25.43
C GLY A 277 18.90 5.56 -23.99
N VAL A 278 18.31 4.81 -23.05
CA VAL A 278 18.78 4.74 -21.67
C VAL A 278 20.02 3.86 -21.62
N LYS A 279 21.18 4.45 -21.31
CA LYS A 279 22.41 3.69 -21.17
C LYS A 279 22.31 2.76 -19.95
N PRO A 280 22.66 1.47 -20.08
CA PRO A 280 22.73 0.57 -18.94
C PRO A 280 23.72 1.08 -17.88
N PHE A 281 23.44 0.78 -16.62
CA PHE A 281 24.36 1.12 -15.53
C PHE A 281 25.68 0.35 -15.67
N ALA A 282 26.78 1.03 -15.33
CA ALA A 282 28.07 0.37 -15.19
C ALA A 282 28.03 -0.63 -14.02
N GLN A 283 28.78 -1.73 -14.14
CA GLN A 283 28.71 -2.83 -13.18
C GLN A 283 29.10 -2.42 -11.75
N ASP A 284 30.01 -1.45 -11.60
CA ASP A 284 30.46 -0.90 -10.33
C ASP A 284 29.39 0.00 -9.67
N VAL A 285 28.64 0.75 -10.48
CA VAL A 285 27.47 1.52 -10.04
C VAL A 285 26.38 0.58 -9.50
N ASP A 286 26.10 -0.49 -10.23
CA ASP A 286 25.15 -1.51 -9.81
C ASP A 286 25.60 -2.26 -8.55
N ALA A 287 26.89 -2.58 -8.44
CA ALA A 287 27.44 -3.26 -7.26
C ALA A 287 27.45 -2.37 -6.01
N ALA A 288 27.68 -1.07 -6.15
CA ALA A 288 27.56 -0.12 -5.05
C ALA A 288 26.12 -0.04 -4.52
N ALA A 289 25.13 -0.01 -5.43
CA ALA A 289 23.71 -0.05 -5.07
C ALA A 289 23.32 -1.39 -4.42
N ASP A 290 23.78 -2.52 -4.95
CA ASP A 290 23.57 -3.83 -4.33
C ASP A 290 24.11 -3.88 -2.90
N THR A 291 25.36 -3.45 -2.71
CA THR A 291 26.02 -3.44 -1.39
C THR A 291 25.19 -2.63 -0.39
N LEU A 292 24.86 -1.37 -0.71
CA LEU A 292 24.07 -0.52 0.17
C LEU A 292 22.65 -1.09 0.43
N SER A 293 22.02 -1.66 -0.59
CA SER A 293 20.68 -2.25 -0.48
C SER A 293 20.65 -3.44 0.49
N LEU A 294 21.69 -4.28 0.54
CA LEU A 294 21.79 -5.40 1.47
C LEU A 294 21.84 -4.93 2.94
N TYR A 295 22.55 -3.83 3.22
CA TYR A 295 22.51 -3.20 4.54
C TYR A 295 21.14 -2.59 4.85
N MET A 296 20.50 -1.95 3.86
CA MET A 296 19.14 -1.40 4.02
C MET A 296 18.10 -2.47 4.34
N LEU A 297 18.19 -3.63 3.66
CA LEU A 297 17.35 -4.80 3.88
C LEU A 297 17.55 -5.37 5.29
N ALA A 298 18.79 -5.60 5.70
CA ALA A 298 19.12 -6.11 7.03
C ALA A 298 18.59 -5.19 8.13
N ARG A 299 18.80 -3.88 8.00
CA ARG A 299 18.25 -2.87 8.94
C ARG A 299 16.72 -2.88 8.96
N ALA A 300 16.08 -3.03 7.80
CA ALA A 300 14.64 -3.16 7.68
C ALA A 300 14.09 -4.42 8.37
N GLY A 301 14.91 -5.47 8.50
CA GLY A 301 14.54 -6.78 9.03
C GLY A 301 14.11 -7.77 7.94
N TYR A 302 14.50 -7.52 6.69
CA TYR A 302 14.25 -8.44 5.58
C TYR A 302 15.40 -9.44 5.41
N ASP A 303 15.06 -10.61 4.86
CA ASP A 303 16.02 -11.63 4.49
C ASP A 303 16.92 -11.14 3.35
N VAL A 304 18.22 -11.04 3.63
CA VAL A 304 19.24 -10.61 2.66
C VAL A 304 19.55 -11.67 1.61
N ASP A 305 19.27 -12.95 1.86
CA ASP A 305 19.44 -14.03 0.87
C ASP A 305 18.40 -13.93 -0.25
N ALA A 306 17.20 -13.41 0.08
CA ALA A 306 16.12 -13.24 -0.88
C ALA A 306 16.54 -12.35 -2.07
N ALA A 307 17.39 -11.35 -1.84
CA ALA A 307 17.88 -10.45 -2.90
C ALA A 307 18.66 -11.22 -3.97
N ARG A 308 19.65 -12.02 -3.56
CA ARG A 308 20.49 -12.80 -4.49
C ARG A 308 19.65 -13.77 -5.32
N ASN A 309 18.81 -14.56 -4.65
CA ASN A 309 17.95 -15.56 -5.29
C ASN A 309 16.95 -14.90 -6.26
N PHE A 310 16.40 -13.75 -5.87
CA PHE A 310 15.52 -12.97 -6.72
C PHE A 310 16.22 -12.48 -8.00
N TRP A 311 17.39 -11.84 -7.89
CA TRP A 311 18.09 -11.31 -9.06
C TRP A 311 18.56 -12.41 -10.02
N GLN A 312 19.01 -13.56 -9.48
CA GLN A 312 19.35 -14.73 -10.29
C GLN A 312 18.12 -15.23 -11.09
N ARG A 313 16.98 -15.37 -10.42
CA ARG A 313 15.73 -15.82 -11.06
C ARG A 313 15.24 -14.81 -12.09
N LEU A 314 15.26 -13.52 -11.75
CA LEU A 314 14.82 -12.44 -12.64
C LEU A 314 15.63 -12.42 -13.93
N ALA A 315 16.96 -12.49 -13.85
CA ALA A 315 17.82 -12.49 -15.03
C ALA A 315 17.66 -13.74 -15.91
N THR A 316 17.26 -14.87 -15.32
CA THR A 316 16.96 -16.10 -16.07
C THR A 316 15.65 -15.97 -16.85
N GLN A 317 14.61 -15.35 -16.25
CA GLN A 317 13.30 -15.20 -16.88
C GLN A 317 13.22 -14.00 -17.83
N TYR A 318 13.97 -12.94 -17.51
CA TYR A 318 14.02 -11.67 -18.23
C TYR A 318 15.48 -11.32 -18.49
N PRO A 319 16.14 -11.95 -19.47
CA PRO A 319 17.52 -11.64 -19.83
C PRO A 319 17.65 -10.22 -20.39
N ALA A 320 18.87 -9.69 -20.45
CA ALA A 320 19.14 -8.34 -20.96
C ALA A 320 18.68 -8.09 -22.41
N THR A 321 18.46 -9.16 -23.18
CA THR A 321 17.86 -9.09 -24.53
C THR A 321 16.39 -8.67 -24.52
N VAL A 322 15.69 -8.78 -23.38
CA VAL A 322 14.36 -8.20 -23.17
C VAL A 322 14.53 -6.71 -22.84
N VAL A 323 14.63 -5.88 -23.88
CA VAL A 323 15.06 -4.47 -23.81
C VAL A 323 14.24 -3.56 -22.88
N THR A 324 13.00 -3.92 -22.56
CA THR A 324 12.12 -3.15 -21.65
C THR A 324 12.16 -3.63 -20.20
N SER A 325 12.91 -4.70 -19.92
CA SER A 325 13.03 -5.31 -18.59
C SER A 325 14.06 -4.60 -17.71
N TYR A 326 13.99 -4.88 -16.41
CA TYR A 326 14.98 -4.42 -15.42
C TYR A 326 16.41 -4.85 -15.79
N THR A 327 16.60 -6.08 -16.27
CA THR A 327 17.92 -6.62 -16.59
C THR A 327 18.58 -5.89 -17.76
N ALA A 328 17.81 -5.31 -18.68
CA ALA A 328 18.37 -4.53 -19.80
C ALA A 328 19.09 -3.26 -19.32
N ILE A 329 18.59 -2.62 -18.26
CA ILE A 329 19.23 -1.44 -17.65
C ILE A 329 20.23 -1.79 -16.55
N HIS A 330 20.21 -3.03 -16.02
CA HIS A 330 21.16 -3.56 -15.03
C HIS A 330 21.80 -4.90 -15.48
N PRO A 331 22.60 -4.90 -16.58
CA PRO A 331 22.93 -6.12 -17.31
C PRO A 331 24.00 -7.00 -16.66
N ALA A 332 24.83 -6.45 -15.77
CA ALA A 332 26.00 -7.13 -15.19
C ALA A 332 25.65 -8.15 -14.09
N THR A 333 24.64 -9.00 -14.31
CA THR A 333 24.08 -9.88 -13.28
C THR A 333 25.12 -10.81 -12.65
N ALA A 334 25.96 -11.48 -13.44
CA ALA A 334 26.96 -12.40 -12.90
C ALA A 334 27.96 -11.71 -11.95
N PHE A 335 28.43 -10.52 -12.32
CA PHE A 335 29.30 -9.71 -11.48
C PHE A 335 28.59 -9.30 -10.18
N ARG A 336 27.36 -8.79 -10.29
CA ARG A 336 26.53 -8.40 -9.14
C ARG A 336 26.28 -9.54 -8.17
N LEU A 337 25.95 -10.74 -8.67
CA LEU A 337 25.77 -11.93 -7.82
C LEU A 337 27.06 -12.31 -7.10
N GLY A 338 28.22 -12.21 -7.77
CA GLY A 338 29.52 -12.41 -7.12
C GLY A 338 29.82 -11.41 -6.01
N VAL A 339 29.41 -10.14 -6.17
CA VAL A 339 29.49 -9.13 -5.10
C VAL A 339 28.55 -9.49 -3.95
N MET A 340 27.31 -9.90 -4.24
CA MET A 340 26.37 -10.33 -3.19
C MET A 340 26.89 -11.52 -2.39
N ASP A 341 27.54 -12.49 -3.05
CA ASP A 341 28.17 -13.65 -2.41
C ASP A 341 29.25 -13.26 -1.39
N GLN A 342 29.88 -12.09 -1.56
CA GLN A 342 30.85 -11.54 -0.62
C GLN A 342 30.21 -10.70 0.49
N ILE A 343 29.18 -9.91 0.17
CA ILE A 343 28.59 -8.94 1.12
C ILE A 343 27.58 -9.59 2.05
N VAL A 344 26.78 -10.56 1.58
CA VAL A 344 25.75 -11.21 2.41
C VAL A 344 26.33 -11.82 3.70
N PRO A 345 27.45 -12.60 3.66
CA PRO A 345 28.07 -13.10 4.88
C PRO A 345 28.54 -12.00 5.83
N GLN A 346 29.05 -10.88 5.31
CA GLN A 346 29.51 -9.75 6.11
C GLN A 346 28.34 -9.06 6.83
N VAL A 347 27.24 -8.82 6.12
CA VAL A 347 26.02 -8.23 6.69
C VAL A 347 25.46 -9.14 7.79
N LYS A 348 25.38 -10.44 7.54
CA LYS A 348 24.94 -11.43 8.53
C LYS A 348 25.86 -11.49 9.75
N ALA A 349 27.18 -11.45 9.55
CA ALA A 349 28.14 -11.41 10.64
C ALA A 349 27.99 -10.14 11.49
N LYS A 350 27.82 -8.97 10.86
CA LYS A 350 27.54 -7.71 11.59
C LYS A 350 26.25 -7.80 12.38
N LEU A 351 25.18 -8.33 11.78
CA LEU A 351 23.88 -8.52 12.43
C LEU A 351 24.00 -9.44 13.65
N ALA A 352 24.66 -10.60 13.50
CA ALA A 352 24.84 -11.57 14.58
C ALA A 352 25.68 -11.03 15.75
N ASN A 353 26.63 -10.13 15.47
CA ASN A 353 27.50 -9.52 16.47
C ASN A 353 26.95 -8.17 17.00
N ASN A 354 25.71 -7.80 16.69
CA ASN A 354 25.11 -6.49 17.04
C ASN A 354 26.00 -5.29 16.64
N GLN A 355 26.71 -5.41 15.53
CA GLN A 355 27.55 -4.34 14.99
C GLN A 355 26.71 -3.36 14.17
N GLN A 356 27.26 -2.16 13.96
CA GLN A 356 26.64 -1.17 13.08
C GLN A 356 26.49 -1.73 11.66
N LEU A 357 25.24 -1.74 11.17
CA LEU A 357 24.88 -2.15 9.82
C LEU A 357 25.08 -1.00 8.83
N SER A 358 26.34 -0.74 8.51
CA SER A 358 26.75 0.18 7.45
C SER A 358 27.77 -0.49 6.53
N PRO A 359 27.79 -0.14 5.22
CA PRO A 359 28.81 -0.56 4.27
C PRO A 359 30.24 -0.29 4.73
#